data_AF-A0A2V5N8Q2-F1
#
_entry.id   AF-A0A2V5N8Q2-F1
#
_cell.length_a   1.000
_cell.length_b   1.000
_cell.length_c   1.000
_cell.angle_alpha   90.00
_cell.angle_beta   90.00
_cell.angle_gamma   90.00
#
_symmetry.space_group_name_H-M   'P 1'
#
loop_
_entity.id
_entity.type
_entity.pdbx_description
1 polymer ?
#
loop_
_entity_poly.entity_id
_entity_poly.type
_entity_poly.pdbx_seq_one_letter_code
_entity_poly.pdbx_strand_id
1 'polypeptide(L)'
;MAALLSGGGNRSQRRSLAIVVGVIVVGVLLFGEWRLRASSPAQRVAITLLAKDVPMSLYLGSEEQALQLLHEYADEVRRAATPGTEVVVLPEKIARVSENAMPEVDTMFFSAAAATRSAIAVGLVRRTPSAAFNSSRLYSPDGKLEANYDKHHLLPGVEPEKPGTLGLQSSSLPGGGDYKFVRIWIFRS
;
A
#
# COMPACT_ATOMS: atom_id res chain seq x y z
N MET A 1 9.55 -31.63 14.64
CA MET A 1 10.69 -32.50 14.24
C MET A 1 11.27 -33.36 15.37
N ALA A 2 11.04 -33.06 16.66
CA ALA A 2 11.61 -33.81 17.79
C ALA A 2 11.13 -35.27 17.95
N ALA A 3 9.95 -35.64 17.43
CA ALA A 3 9.40 -37.00 17.56
C ALA A 3 9.97 -38.03 16.55
N LEU A 4 10.61 -37.58 15.47
CA LEU A 4 11.25 -38.48 14.48
C LEU A 4 12.67 -38.90 14.92
N LEU A 5 13.27 -38.17 15.85
CA LEU A 5 14.64 -38.39 16.32
C LEU A 5 14.71 -39.02 17.73
N SER A 6 13.59 -39.15 18.44
CA SER A 6 13.60 -39.85 19.73
C SER A 6 13.64 -41.37 19.51
N GLY A 7 14.68 -42.01 20.05
CA GLY A 7 14.95 -43.45 19.95
C GLY A 7 13.88 -44.39 20.53
N GLY A 8 12.74 -43.88 21.03
CA GLY A 8 11.81 -44.63 21.89
C GLY A 8 10.50 -45.13 21.27
N GLY A 9 10.22 -44.88 19.99
CA GLY A 9 8.96 -45.30 19.34
C GLY A 9 9.05 -46.62 18.58
N ASN A 10 8.07 -47.52 18.76
CA ASN A 10 8.00 -48.81 18.04
C ASN A 10 7.96 -48.61 16.51
N ARG A 11 8.56 -49.52 15.74
CA ARG A 11 8.68 -49.44 14.26
C ARG A 11 7.33 -49.19 13.56
N SER A 12 6.23 -49.70 14.11
CA SER A 12 4.86 -49.46 13.64
C SER A 12 4.40 -48.01 13.83
N GLN A 13 4.68 -47.41 15.00
CA GLN A 13 4.32 -46.01 15.30
C GLN A 13 5.08 -45.03 14.40
N ARG A 14 6.36 -45.29 14.12
CA ARG A 14 7.17 -44.48 13.19
C ARG A 14 6.65 -44.53 11.75
N ARG A 15 6.24 -45.72 11.29
CA ARG A 15 5.60 -45.89 9.97
C ARG A 15 4.27 -45.16 9.90
N SER A 16 3.43 -45.31 10.93
CA SER A 16 2.15 -44.60 11.01
C SER A 16 2.34 -43.09 10.98
N LEU A 17 3.31 -42.56 11.73
CA LEU A 17 3.61 -41.12 11.74
C LEU A 17 4.09 -40.64 10.35
N ALA A 18 5.00 -41.39 9.71
CA ALA A 18 5.48 -41.04 8.37
C ALA A 18 4.35 -41.03 7.34
N ILE A 19 3.41 -41.98 7.41
CA ILE A 19 2.24 -42.03 6.54
C ILE A 19 1.34 -40.82 6.79
N VAL A 20 1.03 -40.51 8.05
CA VAL A 20 0.18 -39.35 8.39
C VAL A 20 0.81 -38.05 7.90
N VAL A 21 2.10 -37.84 8.14
CA VAL A 21 2.83 -36.67 7.65
C VAL A 21 2.82 -36.63 6.11
N GLY A 22 3.05 -37.76 5.45
CA GLY A 22 3.01 -37.86 3.99
C GLY A 22 1.63 -37.47 3.43
N VAL A 23 0.55 -37.97 4.03
CA VAL A 23 -0.83 -37.63 3.64
C VAL A 23 -1.10 -36.13 3.83
N ILE A 24 -0.67 -35.55 4.95
CA ILE A 24 -0.83 -34.11 5.19
C ILE A 24 -0.09 -33.29 4.14
N VAL A 25 1.17 -33.63 3.85
CA VAL A 25 1.97 -32.93 2.83
C VAL A 25 1.33 -33.04 1.45
N VAL A 26 0.91 -34.23 1.04
CA VAL A 26 0.20 -34.44 -0.23
C VAL A 26 -1.09 -33.64 -0.27
N GLY A 27 -1.87 -33.63 0.82
CA GLY A 27 -3.09 -32.85 0.93
C GLY A 27 -2.85 -31.35 0.76
N VAL A 28 -1.81 -30.79 1.39
CA VAL A 28 -1.44 -29.37 1.26
C VAL A 28 -1.00 -29.04 -0.16
N LEU A 29 -0.22 -29.91 -0.81
CA LEU A 29 0.23 -29.69 -2.19
C LEU A 29 -0.93 -29.75 -3.19
N LEU A 30 -1.82 -30.74 -3.05
CA LEU A 30 -3.02 -30.86 -3.90
C LEU A 30 -3.97 -29.68 -3.68
N PHE A 31 -4.18 -29.26 -2.44
CA PHE A 31 -4.97 -28.08 -2.14
C PHE A 31 -4.34 -26.81 -2.72
N GLY A 32 -3.01 -26.67 -2.62
CA GLY A 32 -2.26 -25.55 -3.19
C GLY A 32 -2.44 -25.47 -4.71
N GLU A 33 -2.26 -26.59 -5.41
CA GLU A 33 -2.44 -26.67 -6.87
C GLU A 33 -3.88 -26.37 -7.27
N TRP A 34 -4.85 -26.98 -6.59
CA TRP A 34 -6.26 -26.71 -6.85
C TRP A 34 -6.61 -25.24 -6.65
N ARG A 35 -6.13 -24.61 -5.57
CA ARG A 35 -6.37 -23.20 -5.26
C ARG A 35 -5.76 -22.27 -6.31
N LEU A 36 -4.55 -22.57 -6.79
CA LEU A 36 -3.89 -21.78 -7.84
C LEU A 36 -4.66 -21.87 -9.16
N ARG A 37 -5.15 -23.06 -9.54
CA ARG A 37 -5.94 -23.26 -10.77
C ARG A 37 -7.36 -22.72 -10.67
N ALA A 38 -7.98 -22.79 -9.49
CA ALA A 38 -9.31 -22.27 -9.24
C ALA A 38 -9.34 -20.74 -9.08
N SER A 39 -8.18 -20.09 -9.09
CA SER A 39 -8.11 -18.63 -9.12
C SER A 39 -8.59 -18.14 -10.49
N SER A 40 -9.69 -17.38 -10.51
CA SER A 40 -10.20 -16.72 -11.72
C SER A 40 -9.08 -15.94 -12.42
N PRO A 41 -9.10 -15.80 -13.75
CA PRO A 41 -8.14 -14.97 -14.47
C PRO A 41 -8.02 -13.62 -13.78
N ALA A 42 -6.86 -13.35 -13.18
CA ALA A 42 -6.67 -12.12 -12.44
C ALA A 42 -6.83 -10.95 -13.40
N GLN A 43 -7.68 -9.99 -13.04
CA GLN A 43 -7.72 -8.70 -13.71
C GLN A 43 -6.31 -8.11 -13.67
N ARG A 44 -5.71 -7.92 -14.85
CA ARG A 44 -4.40 -7.29 -14.97
C ARG A 44 -4.61 -5.80 -14.76
N VAL A 45 -3.90 -5.22 -13.80
CA VAL A 45 -3.91 -3.78 -13.53
C VAL A 45 -2.55 -3.22 -13.93
N ALA A 46 -2.53 -2.24 -14.83
CA ALA A 46 -1.30 -1.56 -15.20
C ALA A 46 -0.90 -0.54 -14.12
N ILE A 47 0.27 -0.75 -13.50
CA ILE A 47 0.76 0.06 -12.38
C ILE A 47 2.06 0.76 -12.75
N THR A 48 2.13 2.06 -12.54
CA THR A 48 3.36 2.86 -12.61
C THR A 48 3.83 3.16 -11.19
N LEU A 49 5.07 2.80 -10.87
CA LEU A 49 5.73 3.13 -9.60
C LEU A 49 6.69 4.29 -9.84
N LEU A 50 6.56 5.37 -9.07
CA LEU A 50 7.49 6.50 -9.14
C LEU A 50 8.19 6.64 -7.80
N ALA A 51 9.51 6.84 -7.85
CA ALA A 51 10.31 7.14 -6.68
C ALA A 51 11.44 8.09 -7.09
N LYS A 52 11.69 9.10 -6.26
CA LYS A 52 12.89 9.95 -6.33
C LYS A 52 13.67 9.78 -5.04
N ASP A 53 14.99 9.75 -5.16
CA ASP A 53 15.86 9.85 -4.00
C ASP A 53 15.86 11.32 -3.52
N VAL A 54 15.25 11.56 -2.37
CA VAL A 54 15.07 12.90 -1.81
C VAL A 54 15.94 13.02 -0.56
N PRO A 55 16.87 13.99 -0.50
CA PRO A 55 17.65 14.26 0.69
C PRO A 55 16.78 14.49 1.92
N MET A 56 17.20 13.93 3.06
CA MET A 56 16.50 14.10 4.34
C MET A 56 16.33 15.57 4.74
N SER A 57 17.23 16.46 4.31
CA SER A 57 17.13 17.91 4.54
C SER A 57 15.91 18.55 3.86
N LEU A 58 15.48 18.03 2.70
CA LEU A 58 14.27 18.50 2.02
C LEU A 58 13.01 17.94 2.70
N TYR A 59 13.05 16.67 3.12
CA TYR A 59 11.93 16.07 3.87
C TYR A 59 11.68 16.77 5.23
N LEU A 60 12.76 17.16 5.92
CA LEU A 60 12.70 17.93 7.17
C LEU A 60 12.65 19.45 6.94
N GLY A 61 12.51 19.88 5.69
CA GLY A 61 12.49 21.27 5.27
C GLY A 61 11.23 22.04 5.67
N SER A 62 11.09 23.23 5.11
CA SER A 62 9.92 24.08 5.33
C SER A 62 8.67 23.53 4.62
N GLU A 63 7.48 24.06 4.97
CA GLU A 63 6.24 23.64 4.32
C GLU A 63 6.22 24.03 2.83
N GLU A 64 6.84 25.14 2.46
CA GLU A 64 6.99 25.58 1.07
C GLU A 64 7.86 24.59 0.28
N GLN A 65 8.95 24.10 0.87
CA GLN A 65 9.80 23.08 0.24
C GLN A 65 9.06 21.74 0.08
N ALA A 66 8.26 21.37 1.08
CA ALA A 66 7.40 20.20 1.02
C ALA A 66 6.37 20.30 -0.11
N LEU A 67 5.69 21.44 -0.26
CA LEU A 67 4.71 21.69 -1.31
C LEU A 67 5.36 21.71 -2.70
N GLN A 68 6.53 22.34 -2.83
CA GLN A 68 7.31 22.32 -4.07
C GLN A 68 7.66 20.89 -4.48
N LEU A 69 8.12 20.06 -3.54
CA LEU A 69 8.45 18.66 -3.82
C LEU A 69 7.22 17.86 -4.26
N LEU A 70 6.07 18.05 -3.59
CA LEU A 70 4.81 17.39 -3.98
C LEU A 70 4.36 17.85 -5.38
N HIS A 71 4.56 19.11 -5.73
CA HIS A 71 4.29 19.63 -7.07
C HIS A 71 5.17 18.94 -8.12
N GLU A 72 6.47 18.78 -7.85
CA GLU A 72 7.41 18.07 -8.72
C GLU A 72 7.05 16.59 -8.92
N TYR A 73 6.48 15.95 -7.90
CA TYR A 73 5.95 14.60 -8.01
C TYR A 73 4.68 14.56 -8.86
N ALA A 74 3.74 15.48 -8.65
CA ALA A 74 2.53 15.56 -9.48
C ALA A 74 2.86 15.83 -10.96
N ASP A 75 3.87 16.64 -11.22
CA ASP A 75 4.45 16.85 -12.55
C ASP A 75 5.07 15.58 -13.13
N GLU A 76 5.79 14.82 -12.32
CA GLU A 76 6.37 13.54 -12.76
C GLU A 76 5.29 12.53 -13.10
N VAL A 77 4.20 12.47 -12.34
CA VAL A 77 3.05 11.61 -12.67
C VAL A 77 2.53 11.93 -14.07
N ARG A 78 2.35 13.21 -14.40
CA ARG A 78 1.88 13.64 -15.72
C ARG A 78 2.82 13.23 -16.85
N ARG A 79 4.12 13.20 -16.60
CA ARG A 79 5.14 12.82 -17.61
C ARG A 79 5.30 11.30 -17.76
N ALA A 80 5.29 10.58 -16.65
CA ALA A 80 5.69 9.18 -16.60
C ALA A 80 4.52 8.20 -16.78
N ALA A 81 3.27 8.63 -16.55
CA ALA A 81 2.10 7.79 -16.79
C ALA A 81 1.91 7.56 -18.30
N THR A 82 2.08 6.31 -18.73
CA THR A 82 1.86 5.90 -20.12
C THR A 82 0.37 5.67 -20.39
N PRO A 83 -0.09 5.76 -21.65
CA PRO A 83 -1.46 5.39 -21.99
C PRO A 83 -1.81 3.98 -21.50
N GLY A 84 -2.92 3.86 -20.77
CA GLY A 84 -3.37 2.60 -20.18
C GLY A 84 -2.86 2.33 -18.75
N THR A 85 -2.03 3.21 -18.17
CA THR A 85 -1.77 3.16 -16.72
C THR A 85 -3.07 3.35 -15.96
N GLU A 86 -3.42 2.38 -15.12
CA GLU A 86 -4.63 2.44 -14.30
C GLU A 86 -4.35 3.06 -12.93
N VAL A 87 -3.15 2.80 -12.38
CA VAL A 87 -2.75 3.28 -11.05
C VAL A 87 -1.30 3.77 -11.08
N VAL A 88 -1.07 4.94 -10.48
CA VAL A 88 0.26 5.47 -10.17
C VAL A 88 0.47 5.44 -8.66
N VAL A 89 1.61 4.94 -8.23
CA VAL A 89 1.95 4.82 -6.80
C VAL A 89 3.23 5.57 -6.53
N LEU A 90 3.15 6.52 -5.60
CA LEU A 90 4.26 7.35 -5.14
C LEU A 90 4.79 6.86 -3.79
N PRO A 91 5.99 7.27 -3.35
CA PRO A 91 6.58 6.75 -2.11
C PRO A 91 5.78 7.10 -0.86
N GLU A 92 6.08 6.39 0.22
CA GLU A 92 5.64 6.72 1.57
C GLU A 92 6.41 7.95 2.07
N LYS A 93 5.77 8.80 2.89
CA LYS A 93 6.42 9.94 3.57
C LYS A 93 7.25 10.85 2.65
N ILE A 94 6.72 11.23 1.49
CA ILE A 94 7.42 12.13 0.56
C ILE A 94 7.72 13.48 1.20
N ALA A 95 6.73 14.01 1.93
CA ALA A 95 6.78 15.34 2.51
C ALA A 95 5.98 15.40 3.81
N ARG A 96 6.24 16.42 4.63
CA ARG A 96 5.49 16.71 5.85
C ARG A 96 4.67 17.97 5.60
N VAL A 97 3.34 17.90 5.71
CA VAL A 97 2.44 19.03 5.39
C VAL A 97 1.42 19.23 6.49
N SER A 98 1.07 20.48 6.78
CA SER A 98 0.01 20.84 7.71
C SER A 98 -1.36 20.55 7.12
N GLU A 99 -2.35 20.35 8.00
CA GLU A 99 -3.76 20.17 7.60
C GLU A 99 -4.25 21.35 6.74
N ASN A 100 -3.77 22.57 7.02
CA ASN A 100 -4.15 23.77 6.28
C ASN A 100 -3.62 23.80 4.85
N ALA A 101 -2.51 23.10 4.58
CA ALA A 101 -1.91 22.99 3.25
C ALA A 101 -2.50 21.83 2.42
N MET A 102 -3.30 20.95 3.03
CA MET A 102 -3.89 19.79 2.35
C MET A 102 -4.77 20.14 1.13
N PRO A 103 -5.56 21.22 1.12
CA PRO A 103 -6.31 21.61 -0.09
C PRO A 103 -5.41 21.89 -1.30
N GLU A 104 -4.20 22.41 -1.07
CA GLU A 104 -3.23 22.65 -2.15
C GLU A 104 -2.68 21.31 -2.67
N VAL A 105 -2.29 20.40 -1.78
CA VAL A 105 -1.86 19.04 -2.12
C VAL A 105 -2.94 18.31 -2.91
N ASP A 106 -4.19 18.36 -2.45
CA ASP A 106 -5.33 17.75 -3.11
C ASP A 106 -5.51 18.32 -4.52
N THR A 107 -5.39 19.64 -4.70
CA THR A 107 -5.49 20.28 -6.02
C THR A 107 -4.41 19.78 -6.99
N MET A 108 -3.16 19.63 -6.52
CA MET A 108 -2.05 19.12 -7.34
C MET A 108 -2.34 17.71 -7.88
N PHE A 109 -2.82 16.82 -7.01
CA PHE A 109 -3.03 15.42 -7.35
C PHE A 109 -4.40 15.13 -7.99
N PHE A 110 -5.44 15.94 -7.72
CA PHE A 110 -6.67 15.92 -8.51
C PHE A 110 -6.37 16.23 -9.98
N SER A 111 -5.60 17.29 -10.23
CA SER A 111 -5.19 17.68 -11.58
C SER A 111 -4.36 16.60 -12.26
N ALA A 112 -3.37 16.02 -11.56
CA ALA A 112 -2.55 14.94 -12.11
C ALA A 112 -3.35 13.66 -12.42
N ALA A 113 -4.26 13.26 -11.54
CA ALA A 113 -5.08 12.06 -11.72
C ALA A 113 -6.04 12.23 -12.91
N ALA A 114 -6.70 13.38 -13.00
CA ALA A 114 -7.59 13.70 -14.12
C ALA A 114 -6.84 13.77 -15.46
N ALA A 115 -5.64 14.37 -15.48
CA ALA A 115 -4.82 14.50 -16.68
C ALA A 115 -4.35 13.15 -17.23
N THR A 116 -4.01 12.21 -16.35
CA THR A 116 -3.52 10.87 -16.72
C THR A 116 -4.64 9.84 -16.87
N ARG A 117 -5.85 10.14 -16.36
CA ARG A 117 -6.95 9.19 -16.19
C ARG A 117 -6.54 7.95 -15.40
N SER A 118 -5.64 8.14 -14.44
CA SER A 118 -5.14 7.09 -13.56
C SER A 118 -5.46 7.44 -12.11
N ALA A 119 -5.69 6.42 -11.28
CA ALA A 119 -5.74 6.62 -9.84
C ALA A 119 -4.33 6.92 -9.31
N ILE A 120 -4.19 7.79 -8.31
CA ILE A 120 -2.89 8.15 -7.72
C ILE A 120 -2.91 7.87 -6.22
N ALA A 121 -1.98 7.04 -5.76
CA ALA A 121 -1.69 6.85 -4.33
C ALA A 121 -0.44 7.66 -3.94
N VAL A 122 -0.57 8.54 -2.94
CA VAL A 122 0.54 9.36 -2.42
C VAL A 122 0.68 9.22 -0.91
N GLY A 123 1.92 9.04 -0.44
CA GLY A 123 2.25 9.00 0.98
C GLY A 123 2.88 10.31 1.47
N LEU A 124 2.42 10.82 2.60
CA LEU A 124 2.91 12.03 3.25
C LEU A 124 2.73 11.97 4.77
N VAL A 125 3.43 12.84 5.50
CA VAL A 125 3.11 13.07 6.92
C VAL A 125 2.15 14.24 7.03
N ARG A 126 0.91 13.96 7.44
CA ARG A 126 -0.13 14.97 7.68
C ARG A 126 -0.04 15.46 9.12
N ARG A 127 0.17 16.76 9.31
CA ARG A 127 0.32 17.43 10.60
C ARG A 127 -0.97 18.17 10.95
N THR A 128 -1.68 17.68 11.95
CA THR A 128 -2.82 18.37 12.56
C THR A 128 -2.34 19.22 13.75
N PRO A 129 -3.20 20.07 14.33
CA PRO A 129 -2.85 20.80 15.55
C PRO A 129 -2.50 19.89 16.75
N SER A 130 -2.94 18.63 16.75
CA SER A 130 -2.81 17.72 17.88
C SER A 130 -1.87 16.53 17.65
N ALA A 131 -1.56 16.19 16.39
CA ALA A 131 -0.76 15.01 16.05
C ALA A 131 -0.18 15.09 14.64
N ALA A 132 0.78 14.21 14.35
CA ALA A 132 1.23 13.92 13.01
C ALA A 132 0.85 12.47 12.66
N PHE A 133 0.41 12.24 11.43
CA PHE A 133 0.02 10.93 10.93
C PHE A 133 0.82 10.60 9.68
N ASN A 134 1.30 9.37 9.58
CA ASN A 134 1.80 8.84 8.34
C ASN A 134 0.59 8.45 7.48
N SER A 135 0.28 9.29 6.50
CA SER A 135 -0.96 9.24 5.75
C SER A 135 -0.70 8.82 4.30
N SER A 136 -1.57 7.96 3.78
CA SER A 136 -1.69 7.66 2.37
C SER A 136 -3.02 8.16 1.83
N ARG A 137 -2.99 8.89 0.73
CA ARG A 137 -4.18 9.44 0.06
C ARG A 137 -4.34 8.80 -1.31
N LEU A 138 -5.58 8.49 -1.67
CA LEU A 138 -5.95 7.95 -2.96
C LEU A 138 -6.81 8.96 -3.71
N TYR A 139 -6.34 9.33 -4.89
CA TYR A 139 -7.06 10.17 -5.83
C TYR A 139 -7.59 9.32 -6.98
N SER A 140 -8.85 9.52 -7.33
CA SER A 140 -9.52 8.80 -8.41
C SER A 140 -9.18 9.39 -9.79
N PRO A 141 -9.35 8.62 -10.88
CA PRO A 141 -9.15 9.11 -12.25
C PRO A 141 -10.02 10.32 -12.65
N ASP A 142 -11.11 10.58 -11.93
CA ASP A 142 -11.97 11.76 -12.14
C ASP A 142 -11.57 12.97 -11.28
N GLY A 143 -10.41 12.91 -10.61
CA GLY A 143 -9.83 14.03 -9.88
C GLY A 143 -10.52 14.30 -8.55
N LYS A 144 -10.90 13.25 -7.81
CA LYS A 144 -11.50 13.36 -6.48
C LYS A 144 -10.68 12.62 -5.44
N LEU A 145 -10.84 13.00 -4.18
CA LEU A 145 -10.25 12.26 -3.06
C LEU A 145 -11.15 11.06 -2.77
N GLU A 146 -10.64 9.89 -3.10
CA GLU A 146 -11.36 8.63 -2.96
C GLU A 146 -11.18 8.07 -1.55
N ALA A 147 -9.96 8.13 -1.02
CA ALA A 147 -9.68 7.63 0.32
C ALA A 147 -8.49 8.31 1.01
N ASN A 148 -8.53 8.28 2.34
CA ASN A 148 -7.38 8.55 3.20
C ASN A 148 -7.17 7.37 4.17
N TYR A 149 -5.91 7.03 4.41
CA TYR A 149 -5.50 6.07 5.42
C TYR A 149 -4.38 6.64 6.27
N ASP A 150 -4.53 6.57 7.59
CA ASP A 150 -3.46 6.88 8.53
C ASP A 150 -2.90 5.56 9.07
N LYS A 151 -1.58 5.38 9.00
CA LYS A 151 -0.89 4.14 9.36
C LYS A 151 -1.24 3.68 10.76
N HIS A 152 -1.74 2.44 10.87
CA HIS A 152 -2.18 1.88 12.15
C HIS A 152 -1.03 1.24 12.94
N HIS A 153 -0.11 0.57 12.23
CA HIS A 153 1.01 -0.14 12.84
C HIS A 153 2.30 0.64 12.62
N LEU A 154 2.70 1.41 13.62
CA LEU A 154 3.94 2.17 13.59
C LEU A 154 5.10 1.35 14.16
N LEU A 155 6.31 1.61 13.65
CA LEU A 155 7.55 1.07 14.18
C LEU A 155 7.92 1.79 15.50
N PRO A 156 7.86 1.09 16.65
CA PRO A 156 8.14 1.72 17.95
C PRO A 156 9.58 2.25 18.01
N GLY A 157 9.74 3.50 18.46
CA GLY A 157 11.05 4.15 18.61
C GLY A 157 11.66 4.71 17.31
N VAL A 158 11.03 4.46 16.16
CA VAL A 158 11.49 4.98 14.86
C VAL A 158 10.49 5.99 14.29
N GLU A 159 9.19 5.69 14.35
CA GLU A 159 8.13 6.54 13.83
C GLU A 159 7.50 7.37 14.95
N PRO A 160 7.69 8.71 14.97
CA PRO A 160 7.13 9.58 16.00
C PRO A 160 5.65 9.93 15.77
N GLU A 161 5.08 9.52 14.63
CA GLU A 161 3.68 9.76 14.29
C GLU A 161 2.72 9.04 15.26
N LYS A 162 1.43 9.41 15.21
CA LYS A 162 0.37 8.72 15.94
C LYS A 162 -0.25 7.64 15.07
N PRO A 163 -0.62 6.48 15.64
CA PRO A 163 -1.40 5.48 14.94
C PRO A 163 -2.74 6.04 14.47
N GLY A 164 -3.14 5.72 13.24
CA GLY A 164 -4.52 5.89 12.80
C GLY A 164 -5.47 4.99 13.60
N THR A 165 -6.67 5.47 13.90
CA THR A 165 -7.70 4.72 14.66
C THR A 165 -8.78 4.09 13.78
N LEU A 166 -8.84 4.50 12.52
CA LEU A 166 -9.81 4.05 11.54
C LEU A 166 -9.08 3.35 10.39
N GLY A 167 -9.70 2.33 9.80
CA GLY A 167 -9.26 1.79 8.52
C GLY A 167 -9.41 2.82 7.39
N LEU A 168 -9.22 2.41 6.14
CA LEU A 168 -9.45 3.25 4.96
C LEU A 168 -10.80 4.00 5.07
N GLN A 169 -10.74 5.33 5.07
CA GLN A 169 -11.92 6.19 5.02
C GLN A 169 -12.20 6.53 3.56
N SER A 170 -13.21 5.91 2.96
CA SER A 170 -13.62 6.18 1.57
C SER A 170 -14.71 7.23 1.50
N SER A 171 -14.60 8.20 0.59
CA SER A 171 -15.80 8.82 0.01
C SER A 171 -16.40 7.82 -0.98
N SER A 172 -17.72 7.74 -1.10
CA SER A 172 -18.40 6.67 -1.87
C SER A 172 -18.06 6.68 -3.37
N LEU A 173 -17.53 5.56 -3.90
CA LEU A 173 -17.26 5.30 -5.32
C LEU A 173 -18.51 5.49 -6.21
N PRO A 174 -18.49 6.35 -7.24
CA PRO A 174 -19.34 6.18 -8.41
C PRO A 174 -18.58 5.35 -9.44
N GLY A 175 -18.94 4.06 -9.55
CA GLY A 175 -18.48 3.19 -10.65
C GLY A 175 -17.48 2.11 -10.24
N GLY A 176 -17.92 1.13 -9.46
CA GLY A 176 -17.63 -0.31 -9.60
C GLY A 176 -16.19 -0.85 -9.74
N GLY A 177 -15.15 -0.02 -9.71
CA GLY A 177 -13.76 -0.44 -9.77
C GLY A 177 -13.24 -0.76 -8.38
N ASP A 178 -13.27 -2.04 -8.01
CA ASP A 178 -12.78 -2.50 -6.71
C ASP A 178 -11.23 -2.53 -6.75
N TYR A 179 -10.57 -1.38 -6.52
CA TYR A 179 -9.10 -1.26 -6.51
C TYR A 179 -8.48 -1.93 -5.26
N LYS A 180 -8.71 -3.24 -5.08
CA LYS A 180 -8.18 -4.05 -3.97
C LYS A 180 -6.65 -4.00 -3.88
N PHE A 181 -5.95 -3.70 -4.99
CA PHE A 181 -4.50 -3.56 -5.02
C PHE A 181 -3.99 -2.31 -4.29
N VAL A 182 -4.70 -1.18 -4.38
CA VAL A 182 -4.32 0.03 -3.65
C VAL A 182 -4.48 -0.19 -2.14
N ARG A 183 -5.49 -0.98 -1.73
CA ARG A 183 -5.60 -1.43 -0.33
C ARG A 183 -4.32 -2.15 0.13
N ILE A 184 -3.75 -3.05 -0.68
CA ILE A 184 -2.55 -3.80 -0.29
C ILE A 184 -1.35 -2.88 -0.08
N TRP A 185 -1.18 -1.88 -0.94
CA TRP A 185 -0.08 -0.91 -0.81
C TRP A 185 -0.24 -0.06 0.46
N ILE A 186 -1.48 0.36 0.75
CA ILE A 186 -1.82 1.16 1.94
C ILE A 186 -1.73 0.35 3.25
N PHE A 187 -1.99 -0.97 3.25
CA PHE A 187 -2.05 -1.79 4.48
C PHE A 187 -0.74 -2.50 4.87
N ARG A 188 0.29 -2.52 4.01
CA ARG A 188 1.55 -3.27 4.26
C ARG A 188 2.78 -2.42 4.61
N SER A 189 2.69 -1.09 4.56
CA SER A 189 3.74 -0.17 5.00
C SER A 189 3.66 0.11 6.49
#